data_AF-L7J6A0-F1
#
_entry.id   AF-L7J6A0-F1
#
_cell.length_a   1.000
_cell.length_b   1.000
_cell.length_c   1.000
_cell.angle_alpha   90.00
_cell.angle_beta   90.00
_cell.angle_gamma   90.00
#
_symmetry.space_group_name_H-M   'P 1'
#
loop_
_entity.id
_entity.type
_entity.pdbx_description
1 polymer ?
#
loop_
_entity_poly.entity_id
_entity_poly.type
_entity_poly.pdbx_seq_one_letter_code
_entity_poly.pdbx_strand_id
1 'polypeptide(L)' 'MEYPILYSGEIYPGYGIPGPDRVVFVSESCIYAGAMTHDGAPADHPNWFVACT' A
#
# COMPACT_ATOMS: atom_id res chain seq x y z
N MET A 1 9.84 2.93 0.38
CA MET A 1 8.80 3.78 -0.24
C MET A 1 7.56 2.96 -0.42
N GLU A 2 6.40 3.61 -0.48
CA GLU A 2 5.13 2.97 -0.79
C GLU A 2 4.46 3.60 -2.00
N TYR A 3 3.61 2.84 -2.68
CA TYR A 3 2.74 3.35 -3.74
C TYR A 3 1.39 2.62 -3.74
N PRO A 4 0.25 3.31 -3.98
CA PRO A 4 -1.06 2.67 -3.99
C PRO A 4 -1.22 1.58 -5.06
N ILE A 5 -1.80 0.46 -4.67
CA ILE A 5 -2.29 -0.57 -5.58
C ILE A 5 -3.81 -0.43 -5.66
N LEU A 6 -4.35 -0.28 -6.87
CA LEU A 6 -5.79 -0.18 -7.08
C LEU A 6 -6.36 -1.56 -7.41
N TYR A 7 -7.51 -1.90 -6.82
CA TYR A 7 -8.25 -3.13 -7.13
C TYR A 7 -8.64 -3.22 -8.63
N SER A 8 -8.81 -2.07 -9.30
CA SER A 8 -9.05 -2.01 -10.75
C SER A 8 -7.86 -2.49 -11.59
N GLY A 9 -6.66 -2.59 -11.01
CA GLY A 9 -5.41 -2.87 -11.73
C GLY A 9 -4.84 -1.66 -12.48
N GLU A 10 -5.50 -0.51 -12.44
CA GLU A 10 -4.99 0.74 -13.00
C GLU A 10 -3.86 1.32 -12.15
N ILE A 11 -2.97 2.10 -12.77
CA ILE A 11 -1.94 2.85 -12.04
C ILE A 11 -2.61 4.03 -11.33
N TYR A 12 -2.35 4.18 -10.02
CA TYR A 12 -2.85 5.31 -9.26
C TYR A 12 -2.38 6.64 -9.87
N PRO A 13 -3.28 7.58 -10.21
CA PRO A 13 -2.88 8.75 -10.99
C PRO A 13 -2.23 9.86 -10.15
N GLY A 14 -2.01 9.63 -8.85
CA GLY A 14 -1.46 10.63 -7.92
C GLY A 14 -2.51 11.57 -7.29
N TYR A 15 -3.78 11.39 -7.62
CA TYR A 15 -4.91 12.13 -7.04
C TYR A 15 -6.12 11.21 -6.80
N GLY A 16 -7.07 11.66 -5.97
CA GLY A 16 -8.24 10.88 -5.59
C GLY A 16 -8.00 10.01 -4.35
N ILE A 17 -8.80 8.95 -4.20
CA ILE A 17 -8.74 8.04 -3.06
C ILE A 17 -7.81 6.87 -3.42
N PRO A 18 -6.67 6.69 -2.73
CA PRO A 18 -5.70 5.63 -3.04
C PRO A 18 -6.13 4.23 -2.58
N GLY A 19 -7.19 4.11 -1.78
CA GLY A 19 -7.55 2.85 -1.12
C GLY A 19 -6.57 2.47 -0.01
N PRO A 20 -6.70 1.28 0.60
CA PRO A 20 -5.86 0.84 1.72
C PRO A 20 -4.56 0.15 1.30
N ASP A 21 -4.48 -0.36 0.06
CA ASP A 21 -3.41 -1.27 -0.35
C ASP A 21 -2.19 -0.55 -0.95
N ARG A 22 -1.00 -1.04 -0.62
CA ARG A 22 0.28 -0.44 -1.00
C ARG A 22 1.29 -1.50 -1.43
N VAL A 23 2.04 -1.23 -2.49
CA VAL A 23 3.30 -1.91 -2.79
C VAL A 23 4.41 -1.20 -2.04
N VAL A 24 5.31 -1.97 -1.43
CA VAL A 24 6.51 -1.47 -0.75
C VAL A 24 7.73 -1.82 -1.58
N PHE A 25 8.59 -0.83 -1.80
CA PHE A 25 9.84 -1.00 -2.55
C PHE A 25 10.98 -0.15 -2.00
N VAL A 26 12.20 -0.58 -2.28
CA VAL A 26 13.42 0.17 -1.95
C VAL A 26 13.53 1.35 -2.91
N SER A 27 13.61 2.59 -2.39
CA SER A 27 13.55 3.83 -3.19
C SER A 27 14.58 3.90 -4.30
N GLU A 28 15.81 3.50 -4.01
CA GLU A 28 16.95 3.72 -4.90
C GLU A 28 17.05 2.66 -6.00
N SER A 29 16.50 1.47 -5.76
CA SER A 29 16.67 0.31 -6.62
C SER A 29 15.36 -0.23 -7.19
N CYS A 30 14.21 0.32 -6.78
CA CYS A 30 12.88 -0.15 -7.14
C CYS A 30 12.65 -1.65 -6.87
N ILE A 31 13.43 -2.25 -5.96
CA ILE A 31 13.28 -3.66 -5.59
C ILE A 31 12.02 -3.83 -4.77
N TYR A 32 11.14 -4.73 -5.21
CA TYR A 32 9.94 -5.13 -4.48
C TYR A 32 10.31 -5.71 -3.11
N ALA A 33 9.73 -5.14 -2.05
CA ALA A 33 9.93 -5.56 -0.68
C ALA A 33 8.70 -6.28 -0.10
N GLY A 34 7.51 -6.06 -0.66
CA GLY A 34 6.27 -6.66 -0.19
C GLY A 34 5.04 -5.84 -0.56
N ALA A 35 3.89 -6.30 -0.09
CA ALA A 35 2.62 -5.60 -0.15
C ALA A 35 2.04 -5.50 1.27
N MET A 36 1.36 -4.39 1.53
CA MET A 36 0.77 -4.12 2.83
C MET A 36 -0.58 -3.40 2.68
N THR A 37 -1.43 -3.52 3.69
CA THR A 37 -2.77 -2.92 3.69
C THR A 37 -3.12 -2.35 5.06
N HIS A 38 -3.99 -1.34 5.08
CA HIS A 38 -4.66 -0.90 6.31
C HIS A 38 -5.76 -1.86 6.75
N ASP A 39 -6.26 -2.73 5.86
CA ASP A 39 -7.31 -3.68 6.20
C ASP A 39 -6.80 -4.74 7.18
N GLY A 40 -7.40 -4.78 8.37
CA GLY A 40 -6.94 -5.62 9.48
C GLY A 40 -5.95 -4.95 10.43
N ALA A 41 -5.66 -3.66 10.25
CA ALA A 41 -4.95 -2.88 11.25
C ALA A 41 -5.77 -2.78 12.57
N PRO A 42 -5.11 -2.75 13.75
CA PRO A 42 -5.78 -2.59 15.03
C PRO A 42 -6.62 -1.31 15.10
N ALA A 43 -7.80 -1.38 15.75
CA ALA A 43 -8.72 -0.25 15.84
C ALA A 43 -8.14 0.97 16.60
N ASP A 44 -7.21 0.73 17.52
CA ASP A 44 -6.50 1.77 18.27
C ASP A 44 -5.31 2.36 17.49
N HIS A 45 -4.95 1.76 16.35
CA HIS A 45 -3.89 2.21 15.46
C HIS A 45 -4.33 2.13 13.98
N PRO A 46 -5.35 2.91 13.57
CA PRO A 46 -6.03 2.75 12.28
C PRO A 46 -5.16 3.03 11.04
N ASN A 47 -4.00 3.68 11.23
CA ASN A 47 -3.06 3.98 10.16
C ASN A 47 -1.89 2.99 10.09
N TRP A 48 -1.89 1.93 10.91
CA TRP A 48 -0.89 0.87 10.80
C TRP A 48 -1.13 0.05 9.55
N PHE A 49 -0.09 -0.65 9.15
CA PHE A 49 -0.12 -1.59 8.05
C PHE A 49 0.06 -3.00 8.57
N VAL A 50 -0.66 -3.94 7.97
CA VAL A 50 -0.40 -5.38 8.08
C VAL A 50 0.08 -5.91 6.74
N ALA A 51 0.89 -6.96 6.76
CA ALA A 51 1.37 -7.60 5.54
C ALA A 51 0.22 -8.32 4.83
N CYS A 52 0.13 -8.20 3.51
CA CYS A 52 -0.79 -9.00 2.71
C CYS A 52 -0.32 -10.48 2.68
N THR A 53 -1.26 -11.42 2.74
CA THR A 53 -1.03 -12.88 2.73
C THR A 53 -1.24 -13.52 1.37
#